data_AF-A0A3C0JMH9-F1
#
_entry.id   AF-A0A3C0JMH9-F1
#
_cell.length_a   1.000
_cell.length_b   1.000
_cell.length_c   1.000
_cell.angle_alpha   90.00
_cell.angle_beta   90.00
_cell.angle_gamma   90.00
#
_symmetry.space_group_name_H-M   'P 1'
#
loop_
_entity.id
_entity.type
_entity.pdbx_description
1 polymer ?
#
loop_
_entity_poly.entity_id
_entity_poly.type
_entity_poly.pdbx_seq_one_letter_code
_entity_poly.pdbx_strand_id
1 'polypeptide(L)'
;MTTGQVKKVIIDTDPGVDDAIAILMALRSPSLQVLGLTTVGGNVPLARATRNSLALLEYADRTDIPVARGAALPIRGQYGYAFPVHGASGLTRRLPNPSIGPIEQRAVDYLAEELGKHPGEIILAALGPLTNIANLTTRYPGALEQAAGLVVMGGA
;
A
#
# COMPACT_ATOMS: atom_id res chain seq x y z
N MET A 1 18.63 -25.42 3.89
CA MET A 1 17.58 -24.42 3.57
C MET A 1 17.02 -23.94 4.89
N THR A 2 17.44 -22.76 5.37
CA THR A 2 16.82 -22.16 6.56
C THR A 2 15.39 -21.79 6.17
N THR A 3 14.42 -22.45 6.77
CA THR A 3 12.99 -22.09 6.68
C THR A 3 12.82 -20.72 7.34
N GLY A 4 13.06 -19.65 6.58
CA GLY A 4 12.72 -18.30 7.02
C GLY A 4 11.20 -18.24 7.20
N GLN A 5 10.76 -17.89 8.40
CA GLN A 5 9.35 -17.70 8.71
C GLN A 5 8.71 -16.73 7.71
N VAL A 6 7.60 -17.13 7.09
CA VAL A 6 6.85 -16.28 6.15
C VAL A 6 6.32 -15.07 6.92
N LYS A 7 6.65 -13.87 6.45
CA LYS A 7 6.26 -12.61 7.09
C LYS A 7 4.99 -12.07 6.47
N LYS A 8 4.00 -11.73 7.29
CA LYS A 8 2.78 -11.05 6.84
C LYS A 8 3.09 -9.59 6.57
N VAL A 9 2.64 -9.06 5.43
CA VAL A 9 2.88 -7.66 5.06
C VAL A 9 1.60 -7.02 4.53
N ILE A 10 1.35 -5.79 4.95
CA ILE A 10 0.43 -4.86 4.29
C ILE A 10 1.28 -3.73 3.70
N ILE A 11 1.03 -3.40 2.43
CA ILE A 11 1.81 -2.40 1.70
C ILE A 11 0.96 -1.14 1.54
N ASP A 12 1.40 -0.02 2.11
CA ASP A 12 0.81 1.32 1.96
C ASP A 12 1.57 2.08 0.87
N THR A 13 0.93 2.35 -0.26
CA THR A 13 1.61 2.72 -1.52
C THR A 13 0.84 3.75 -2.34
N ASP A 14 1.54 4.47 -3.19
CA ASP A 14 1.05 5.45 -4.14
C ASP A 14 1.58 5.13 -5.55
N PRO A 15 1.22 3.99 -6.17
CA PRO A 15 2.09 3.33 -7.13
C PRO A 15 2.71 4.20 -8.22
N GLY A 16 4.00 4.49 -8.02
CA GLY A 16 4.97 4.86 -9.03
C GLY A 16 5.61 3.64 -9.68
N VAL A 17 6.73 3.85 -10.37
CA VAL A 17 7.45 2.80 -11.11
C VAL A 17 8.18 1.86 -10.15
N ASP A 18 8.79 2.42 -9.13
CA ASP A 18 9.49 1.74 -8.04
C ASP A 18 8.52 1.01 -7.10
N ASP A 19 7.38 1.62 -6.72
CA ASP A 19 6.31 0.91 -6.00
C ASP A 19 5.84 -0.32 -6.77
N ALA A 20 5.62 -0.19 -8.08
CA ALA A 20 5.18 -1.31 -8.90
C ALA A 20 6.18 -2.47 -8.88
N ILE A 21 7.48 -2.15 -8.92
CA ILE A 21 8.55 -3.15 -8.77
C ILE A 21 8.49 -3.78 -7.38
N ALA A 22 8.37 -2.97 -6.32
CA ALA A 22 8.30 -3.46 -4.94
C ALA A 22 7.11 -4.40 -4.71
N ILE A 23 5.93 -4.03 -5.22
CA ILE A 23 4.71 -4.86 -5.16
C ILE A 23 4.93 -6.18 -5.90
N LEU A 24 5.41 -6.15 -7.14
CA LEU A 24 5.63 -7.37 -7.92
C LEU A 24 6.69 -8.27 -7.28
N MET A 25 7.76 -7.70 -6.71
CA MET A 25 8.76 -8.45 -5.95
C MET A 25 8.15 -9.09 -4.71
N ALA A 26 7.32 -8.36 -3.96
CA ALA A 26 6.67 -8.87 -2.77
C ALA A 26 5.70 -10.02 -3.09
N LEU A 27 4.90 -9.89 -4.15
CA LEU A 27 3.97 -10.94 -4.60
C LEU A 27 4.66 -12.22 -5.05
N ARG A 28 5.91 -12.12 -5.53
CA ARG A 28 6.72 -13.26 -5.99
C ARG A 28 7.67 -13.81 -4.93
N SER A 29 7.76 -13.16 -3.77
CA SER A 29 8.67 -13.58 -2.70
C SER A 29 8.05 -14.74 -1.89
N PRO A 30 8.72 -15.89 -1.77
CA PRO A 30 8.23 -17.00 -0.94
C PRO A 30 8.33 -16.69 0.57
N SER A 31 9.06 -15.64 0.95
CA SER A 31 9.22 -15.24 2.35
C SER A 31 8.18 -14.22 2.81
N LEU A 32 7.32 -13.72 1.91
CA LEU A 32 6.30 -12.73 2.22
C LEU A 32 4.91 -13.26 1.90
N GLN A 33 3.96 -12.98 2.79
CA GLN A 33 2.54 -13.11 2.56
C GLN A 33 1.94 -11.71 2.52
N VAL A 34 1.65 -11.21 1.31
CA VAL A 34 0.96 -9.93 1.12
C VAL A 34 -0.52 -10.12 1.48
N LEU A 35 -0.97 -9.48 2.57
CA LEU A 35 -2.35 -9.55 3.05
C LEU A 35 -3.26 -8.54 2.38
N GLY A 36 -2.71 -7.40 1.96
CA GLY A 36 -3.47 -6.31 1.37
C GLY A 36 -2.59 -5.17 0.90
N LEU A 37 -3.19 -4.32 0.07
CA LEU A 37 -2.64 -3.04 -0.35
C LEU A 37 -3.53 -1.91 0.18
N THR A 38 -2.93 -0.89 0.78
CA THR A 38 -3.59 0.39 1.04
C THR A 38 -3.02 1.43 0.11
N THR A 39 -3.89 2.27 -0.47
CA THR A 39 -3.42 3.31 -1.40
C THR A 39 -3.51 4.71 -0.81
N VAL A 40 -2.51 5.55 -1.10
CA VAL A 40 -2.46 6.95 -0.69
C VAL A 40 -2.21 7.86 -1.90
N GLY A 41 -2.64 9.11 -1.81
CA GLY A 41 -2.24 10.15 -2.75
C GLY A 41 -0.78 10.53 -2.55
N GLY A 42 0.00 10.47 -3.62
CA GLY A 42 1.44 10.65 -3.61
C GLY A 42 1.91 10.78 -5.06
N ASN A 43 2.83 9.97 -5.56
CA ASN A 43 3.34 10.02 -6.95
C ASN A 43 2.27 10.34 -8.00
N VAL A 44 1.06 9.79 -7.82
CA VAL A 44 -0.15 10.11 -8.57
C VAL A 44 -1.36 10.39 -7.66
N PRO A 45 -2.45 11.01 -8.19
CA PRO A 45 -3.71 11.14 -7.46
C PRO A 45 -4.21 9.79 -6.95
N LEU A 46 -4.84 9.76 -5.77
CA LEU A 46 -5.33 8.53 -5.13
C LEU A 46 -6.12 7.63 -6.08
N ALA A 47 -7.05 8.18 -6.88
CA ALA A 47 -7.84 7.38 -7.81
C ALA A 47 -6.96 6.60 -8.81
N ARG A 48 -5.83 7.17 -9.20
CA ARG A 48 -4.83 6.56 -10.08
C ARG A 48 -3.96 5.57 -9.32
N ALA A 49 -3.53 5.90 -8.10
CA ALA A 49 -2.81 4.98 -7.22
C ALA A 49 -3.60 3.69 -7.00
N THR A 50 -4.88 3.79 -6.58
CA THR A 50 -5.80 2.66 -6.41
C THR A 50 -5.95 1.84 -7.69
N ARG A 51 -6.17 2.52 -8.83
CA ARG A 51 -6.30 1.84 -10.12
C ARG A 51 -5.02 1.10 -10.50
N ASN A 52 -3.85 1.67 -10.24
CA ASN A 52 -2.56 1.06 -10.55
C ASN A 52 -2.32 -0.17 -9.65
N SER A 53 -2.61 -0.09 -8.35
CA SER A 53 -2.55 -1.24 -7.44
C SER A 53 -3.43 -2.40 -7.92
N LEU A 54 -4.69 -2.13 -8.27
CA LEU A 54 -5.62 -3.16 -8.78
C LEU A 54 -5.12 -3.80 -10.07
N ALA A 55 -4.64 -2.98 -11.01
CA ALA A 55 -4.12 -3.49 -12.27
C ALA A 55 -2.82 -4.30 -12.12
N LEU A 56 -1.98 -3.95 -11.13
CA LEU A 56 -0.78 -4.72 -10.80
C LEU A 56 -1.13 -6.09 -10.21
N LEU A 57 -2.12 -6.15 -9.30
CA LEU A 57 -2.62 -7.41 -8.75
C LEU A 57 -3.22 -8.30 -9.83
N GLU A 58 -4.05 -7.75 -10.71
CA GLU A 58 -4.65 -8.49 -11.81
C GLU A 58 -3.60 -8.99 -12.81
N TYR A 59 -2.60 -8.16 -13.14
CA TYR A 59 -1.46 -8.57 -13.96
C TYR A 59 -0.63 -9.69 -13.33
N ALA A 60 -0.60 -9.76 -12.00
CA ALA A 60 0.15 -10.77 -11.25
C ALA A 60 -0.70 -12.01 -10.90
N ASP A 61 -1.93 -12.12 -11.39
CA ASP A 61 -2.90 -13.18 -11.04
C ASP A 61 -3.15 -13.30 -9.52
N ARG A 62 -3.16 -12.16 -8.81
CA ARG A 62 -3.34 -12.06 -7.35
C ARG A 62 -4.53 -11.19 -6.95
N THR A 63 -5.64 -11.36 -7.65
CA THR A 63 -6.90 -10.64 -7.38
C THR A 63 -7.56 -11.06 -6.06
N ASP A 64 -7.02 -12.06 -5.36
CA ASP A 64 -7.40 -12.46 -4.01
C ASP A 64 -7.00 -11.42 -2.94
N ILE A 65 -6.01 -10.57 -3.24
CA ILE A 65 -5.50 -9.57 -2.30
C ILE A 65 -6.40 -8.31 -2.34
N PRO A 66 -6.95 -7.86 -1.21
CA PRO A 66 -7.76 -6.65 -1.16
C PRO A 66 -6.93 -5.38 -1.39
N VAL A 67 -7.57 -4.40 -2.03
CA VAL A 67 -7.06 -3.02 -2.14
C VAL A 67 -8.01 -2.07 -1.42
N ALA A 68 -7.54 -1.43 -0.35
CA ALA A 68 -8.30 -0.45 0.42
C ALA A 68 -7.87 0.99 0.10
N ARG A 69 -8.84 1.84 -0.23
CA ARG A 69 -8.56 3.23 -0.61
C ARG A 69 -8.32 4.10 0.61
N GLY A 70 -7.21 4.84 0.64
CA GLY A 70 -6.83 5.74 1.72
C GLY A 70 -7.01 7.22 1.41
N ALA A 71 -6.13 8.05 1.97
CA ALA A 71 -6.20 9.50 1.87
C ALA A 71 -5.80 10.02 0.49
N ALA A 72 -6.52 11.03 0.00
CA ALA A 72 -6.21 11.66 -1.29
C ALA A 72 -5.21 12.81 -1.20
N LEU A 73 -5.05 13.39 -0.01
CA LEU A 73 -4.30 14.60 0.27
C LEU A 73 -3.51 14.42 1.58
N PRO A 74 -2.42 15.17 1.79
CA PRO A 74 -1.73 15.19 3.07
C PRO A 74 -2.63 15.75 4.19
N ILE A 75 -2.26 15.48 5.45
CA ILE A 75 -2.98 16.00 6.62
C ILE A 75 -3.00 17.54 6.63
N ARG A 76 -1.88 18.17 6.27
CA ARG A 76 -1.71 19.62 6.17
C ARG A 76 -0.67 19.95 5.10
N GLY A 77 -0.69 21.20 4.64
CA GLY A 77 0.32 21.76 3.74
C GLY A 77 -0.05 21.68 2.26
N GLN A 78 0.83 22.23 1.43
CA GLN A 78 0.74 22.12 -0.03
C GLN A 78 1.41 20.84 -0.50
N TYR A 79 0.91 20.30 -1.60
CA TYR A 79 1.37 19.04 -2.16
C TYR A 79 1.32 19.09 -3.68
N GLY A 80 2.25 18.39 -4.33
CA GLY A 80 2.30 18.23 -5.78
C GLY A 80 2.65 16.80 -6.14
N TYR A 81 2.04 16.31 -7.23
CA TYR A 81 2.27 14.96 -7.75
C TYR A 81 3.65 14.84 -8.41
N ALA A 82 4.27 13.66 -8.33
CA ALA A 82 5.59 13.39 -8.92
C ALA A 82 5.52 13.00 -10.41
N PHE A 83 4.63 13.64 -11.18
CA PHE A 83 4.48 13.40 -12.61
C PHE A 83 5.76 13.55 -13.44
N PRO A 84 6.70 14.48 -13.14
CA PRO A 84 7.96 14.57 -13.87
C PRO A 84 8.81 13.29 -13.80
N VAL A 85 8.63 12.47 -12.76
CA VAL A 85 9.40 11.24 -12.52
C VAL A 85 8.63 10.02 -13.03
N HIS A 86 7.34 9.89 -12.66
CA HIS A 86 6.56 8.68 -12.92
C HIS A 86 5.63 8.79 -14.13
N GLY A 87 5.65 9.94 -14.82
CA GLY A 87 4.74 10.26 -15.90
C GLY A 87 3.32 10.51 -15.41
N ALA A 88 2.46 10.97 -16.31
CA ALA A 88 1.06 11.26 -15.97
C ALA A 88 0.37 10.04 -15.35
N SER A 89 0.65 8.83 -15.86
CA SER A 89 -0.05 7.61 -15.44
C SER A 89 0.47 6.99 -14.13
N GLY A 90 1.64 7.40 -13.64
CA GLY A 90 2.36 6.76 -12.51
C GLY A 90 3.19 5.55 -12.91
N LEU A 91 2.81 4.89 -14.01
CA LEU A 91 3.56 3.77 -14.60
C LEU A 91 4.06 4.15 -16.00
N THR A 92 5.25 3.68 -16.36
CA THR A 92 5.82 3.83 -17.71
C THR A 92 5.04 3.03 -18.75
N ARG A 93 4.49 1.87 -18.36
CA ARG A 93 3.58 1.08 -19.21
C ARG A 93 2.17 1.11 -18.63
N ARG A 94 1.21 1.54 -19.45
CA ARG A 94 -0.21 1.49 -19.10
C ARG A 94 -0.67 0.03 -19.11
N LEU A 95 -1.02 -0.50 -17.94
CA LEU A 95 -1.67 -1.80 -17.81
C LEU A 95 -3.14 -1.72 -18.30
N PRO A 96 -3.77 -2.83 -18.68
CA PRO A 96 -5.22 -2.88 -18.93
C PRO A 96 -6.03 -2.32 -17.76
N ASN A 97 -7.24 -1.84 -18.02
CA ASN A 97 -8.13 -1.43 -16.93
C ASN A 97 -8.48 -2.65 -16.09
N PRO A 98 -8.35 -2.58 -14.76
CA PRO A 98 -8.67 -3.71 -13.92
C PRO A 98 -10.17 -4.01 -13.99
N SER A 99 -10.52 -5.29 -13.99
CA SER A 99 -11.89 -5.78 -13.88
C SER A 99 -12.36 -5.82 -12.42
N ILE A 100 -11.41 -5.85 -11.47
CA ILE A 100 -11.67 -5.81 -10.03
C ILE A 100 -11.78 -4.38 -9.49
N GLY A 101 -12.54 -4.24 -8.40
CA GLY A 101 -12.68 -3.00 -7.65
C GLY A 101 -11.93 -3.03 -6.30
N PRO A 102 -11.66 -1.87 -5.71
CA PRO A 102 -11.19 -1.82 -4.32
C PRO A 102 -12.31 -2.28 -3.38
N ILE A 103 -11.96 -2.75 -2.19
CA ILE A 103 -12.96 -3.04 -1.17
C ILE A 103 -13.62 -1.74 -0.67
N GLU A 104 -14.84 -1.86 -0.15
CA GLU A 104 -15.59 -0.71 0.40
C GLU A 104 -14.88 -0.11 1.63
N GLN A 105 -14.19 -0.95 2.40
CA GLN A 105 -13.46 -0.52 3.58
C GLN A 105 -12.32 0.44 3.22
N ARG A 106 -12.18 1.49 4.03
CA ARG A 106 -11.16 2.53 3.87
C ARG A 106 -9.83 2.05 4.46
N ALA A 107 -8.71 2.52 3.90
CA ALA A 107 -7.37 2.08 4.28
C ALA A 107 -7.12 2.11 5.80
N VAL A 108 -7.48 3.21 6.47
CA VAL A 108 -7.29 3.36 7.92
C VAL A 108 -8.07 2.32 8.72
N ASP A 109 -9.30 2.03 8.30
CA ASP A 109 -10.18 1.07 8.98
C ASP A 109 -9.71 -0.37 8.72
N TYR A 110 -9.30 -0.65 7.48
CA TYR A 110 -8.67 -1.92 7.09
C TYR A 110 -7.38 -2.18 7.88
N LEU A 111 -6.48 -1.19 8.00
CA LEU A 111 -5.26 -1.33 8.78
C LEU A 111 -5.56 -1.63 10.25
N ALA A 112 -6.47 -0.88 10.87
CA ALA A 112 -6.84 -1.10 12.27
C ALA A 112 -7.43 -2.50 12.50
N GLU A 113 -8.29 -2.95 11.59
CA GLU A 113 -8.90 -4.28 11.68
C GLU A 113 -7.87 -5.39 11.52
N GLU A 114 -7.01 -5.34 10.50
CA GLU A 114 -6.02 -6.39 10.24
C GLU A 114 -4.95 -6.45 11.34
N LEU A 115 -4.48 -5.29 11.82
CA LEU A 115 -3.55 -5.24 12.97
C LEU A 115 -4.21 -5.79 14.24
N GLY A 116 -5.48 -5.50 14.46
CA GLY A 116 -6.27 -6.05 15.57
C GLY A 116 -6.44 -7.57 15.54
N LYS A 117 -6.60 -8.15 14.35
CA LYS A 117 -6.69 -9.61 14.16
C LYS A 117 -5.34 -10.31 14.32
N HIS A 118 -4.24 -9.61 14.09
CA HIS A 118 -2.89 -10.17 13.96
C HIS A 118 -1.83 -9.38 14.76
N PRO A 119 -2.03 -9.19 16.08
CA PRO A 119 -1.14 -8.37 16.89
C PRO A 119 0.27 -8.96 16.92
N GLY A 120 1.27 -8.15 16.58
CA GLY A 120 2.68 -8.51 16.54
C GLY A 120 3.10 -9.35 15.33
N GLU A 121 2.22 -9.57 14.34
CA GLU A 121 2.52 -10.42 13.18
C GLU A 121 2.68 -9.67 11.86
N ILE A 122 1.98 -8.54 11.68
CA ILE A 122 1.95 -7.80 10.40
C ILE A 122 3.05 -6.75 10.37
N ILE A 123 3.86 -6.76 9.31
CA ILE A 123 4.75 -5.67 8.95
C ILE A 123 4.00 -4.69 8.05
N LEU A 124 4.01 -3.41 8.39
CA LEU A 124 3.53 -2.34 7.52
C LEU A 124 4.70 -1.83 6.67
N ALA A 125 4.60 -1.96 5.35
CA ALA A 125 5.55 -1.40 4.41
C ALA A 125 4.95 -0.11 3.82
N ALA A 126 5.36 1.04 4.35
CA ALA A 126 4.93 2.35 3.88
C ALA A 126 5.89 2.87 2.81
N LEU A 127 5.45 2.79 1.56
CA LEU A 127 6.20 3.16 0.36
C LEU A 127 5.86 4.58 -0.12
N GLY A 128 4.68 5.10 0.27
CA GLY A 128 4.23 6.45 -0.04
C GLY A 128 4.17 7.39 1.17
N PRO A 129 3.53 8.57 1.01
CA PRO A 129 3.29 9.48 2.12
C PRO A 129 2.58 8.82 3.30
N LEU A 130 3.10 9.01 4.52
CA LEU A 130 2.60 8.41 5.77
C LEU A 130 1.20 8.88 6.21
N THR A 131 0.40 9.46 5.33
CA THR A 131 -0.90 10.04 5.68
C THR A 131 -1.88 8.99 6.20
N ASN A 132 -1.91 7.79 5.61
CA ASN A 132 -2.75 6.71 6.11
C ASN A 132 -2.28 6.24 7.50
N ILE A 133 -0.97 6.12 7.70
CA ILE A 133 -0.37 5.72 8.99
C ILE A 133 -0.63 6.75 10.09
N ALA A 134 -0.48 8.04 9.80
CA ALA A 134 -0.77 9.11 10.75
C ALA A 134 -2.27 9.24 11.05
N ASN A 135 -3.14 9.00 10.07
CA ASN A 135 -4.58 8.94 10.32
C ASN A 135 -4.97 7.70 11.15
N LEU A 136 -4.25 6.57 11.00
CA LEU A 136 -4.42 5.38 11.82
C LEU A 136 -4.15 5.67 13.30
N THR A 137 -3.01 6.30 13.62
CA THR A 137 -2.68 6.64 15.01
C THR A 137 -3.64 7.65 15.63
N THR A 138 -4.24 8.52 14.81
CA THR A 138 -5.22 9.50 15.26
C THR A 138 -6.60 8.88 15.49
N ARG A 139 -7.08 8.05 14.55
CA ARG A 139 -8.44 7.47 14.60
C ARG A 139 -8.53 6.24 15.50
N TYR A 140 -7.45 5.46 15.58
CA TYR A 140 -7.36 4.23 16.38
C TYR A 140 -6.08 4.26 17.24
N PRO A 141 -6.09 5.00 18.37
CA PRO A 141 -4.95 5.03 19.27
C PRO A 141 -4.56 3.62 19.73
N GLY A 142 -3.28 3.26 19.65
CA GLY A 142 -2.79 1.92 20.01
C GLY A 142 -2.81 0.90 18.86
N ALA A 143 -3.37 1.23 17.69
CA ALA A 143 -3.43 0.29 16.57
C ALA A 143 -2.06 0.07 15.91
N LEU A 144 -1.23 1.11 15.77
CA LEU A 144 0.07 0.99 15.12
C LEU A 144 1.03 0.12 15.94
N GLU A 145 0.90 0.16 17.26
CA GLU A 145 1.67 -0.62 18.23
C GLU A 145 1.41 -2.13 18.11
N GLN A 146 0.32 -2.52 17.46
CA GLN A 146 0.02 -3.92 17.15
C GLN A 146 0.76 -4.41 15.91
N ALA A 147 1.45 -3.56 15.15
CA ALA A 147 2.29 -4.00 14.04
C ALA A 147 3.56 -4.70 14.56
N ALA A 148 3.99 -5.76 13.87
CA ALA A 148 5.30 -6.39 14.09
C ALA A 148 6.46 -5.44 13.75
N GLY A 149 6.21 -4.50 12.85
CA GLY A 149 7.17 -3.48 12.46
C GLY A 149 6.59 -2.53 11.42
N LEU A 150 7.15 -1.33 11.36
CA LEU A 150 6.88 -0.34 10.33
C LEU A 150 8.17 -0.10 9.54
N VAL A 151 8.15 -0.41 8.25
CA VAL A 151 9.24 -0.13 7.32
C VAL A 151 8.82 1.06 6.48
N VAL A 152 9.62 2.13 6.51
CA VAL A 152 9.32 3.38 5.80
C VAL A 152 10.35 3.60 4.70
N MET A 153 9.89 3.81 3.47
CA MET A 153 10.69 4.40 2.40
C MET A 153 10.55 5.93 2.49
N GLY A 154 11.58 6.61 3.00
CA GLY A 154 11.57 8.06 3.15
C GLY A 154 12.67 8.60 4.09
N GLY A 155 12.89 9.91 4.06
CA GLY A 155 13.91 10.62 4.86
C GLY A 155 15.17 11.00 4.07
N ALA A 156 15.91 12.00 4.55
CA ALA A 156 17.23 12.42 4.07
C ALA A 156 17.95 13.26 5.13
#